data_AF-A0A496WAI2-F1
#
_entry.id   AF-A0A496WAI2-F1
#
_cell.length_a   1.000
_cell.length_b   1.000
_cell.length_c   1.000
_cell.angle_alpha   90.00
_cell.angle_beta   90.00
_cell.angle_gamma   90.00
#
_symmetry.space_group_name_H-M   'P 1'
#
loop_
_entity.id
_entity.type
_entity.pdbx_description
1 polymer ?
#
loop_
_entity_poly.entity_id
_entity_poly.type
_entity_poly.pdbx_seq_one_letter_code
_entity_poly.pdbx_strand_id
1 'polypeptide(L)'
;AVGDKWSLGFVKETEEQVYRHLQDHISRLPAADQRSRTILETMKNDELQHAVNADKAGAAPLPRMIRSAMTAISKIMTFTAYRV
;
A
#
# COMPACT_ATOMS: atom_id res chain seq x y z
N ALA A 1 0.14 -24.54 -6.01
CA ALA A 1 -0.35 -24.73 -4.64
C ALA A 1 -1.54 -23.79 -4.40
N VAL A 2 -2.45 -24.09 -3.46
CA VAL A 2 -3.59 -23.19 -3.12
C VAL A 2 -3.11 -21.90 -2.42
N GLY A 3 -1.93 -21.97 -1.77
CA GLY A 3 -1.29 -20.84 -1.10
C GLY A 3 -0.78 -19.74 -2.03
N ASP A 4 -0.42 -20.05 -3.28
CA ASP A 4 0.23 -19.08 -4.18
C ASP A 4 -0.70 -17.91 -4.52
N LYS A 5 -1.98 -18.20 -4.82
CA LYS A 5 -2.99 -17.19 -5.17
C LYS A 5 -3.35 -16.29 -3.99
N TRP A 6 -3.34 -16.83 -2.77
CA TRP A 6 -3.62 -16.08 -1.55
C TRP A 6 -2.42 -15.27 -1.09
N SER A 7 -1.21 -15.79 -1.27
CA SER A 7 0.05 -15.05 -1.05
C SER A 7 0.14 -13.85 -1.99
N LEU A 8 -0.16 -14.04 -3.28
CA LEU A 8 -0.24 -12.95 -4.25
C LEU A 8 -1.38 -11.95 -3.92
N GLY A 9 -2.51 -12.45 -3.41
CA GLY A 9 -3.59 -11.63 -2.87
C GLY A 9 -3.16 -10.75 -1.69
N PHE A 10 -2.33 -11.30 -0.80
CA PHE A 10 -1.74 -10.58 0.33
C PHE A 10 -0.77 -9.50 -0.10
N VAL A 11 0.10 -9.80 -1.06
CA VAL A 11 0.98 -8.78 -1.66
C VAL A 11 0.15 -7.66 -2.27
N LYS A 12 -0.84 -7.99 -3.11
CA LYS A 12 -1.73 -6.99 -3.73
C LYS A 12 -2.42 -6.09 -2.70
N GLU A 13 -2.96 -6.66 -1.61
CA GLU A 13 -3.63 -5.87 -0.56
C GLU A 13 -2.65 -5.00 0.23
N THR A 14 -1.43 -5.48 0.46
CA THR A 14 -0.37 -4.70 1.12
C THR A 14 -0.01 -3.49 0.26
N GLU A 15 0.21 -3.71 -1.03
CA GLU A 15 0.52 -2.66 -2.02
C GLU A 15 -0.63 -1.65 -2.14
N GLU A 16 -1.90 -2.11 -2.15
CA GLU A 16 -3.07 -1.20 -2.10
C GLU A 16 -3.09 -0.34 -0.82
N GLN A 17 -2.65 -0.87 0.32
CA GLN A 17 -2.56 -0.12 1.58
C GLN A 17 -1.37 0.84 1.58
N VAL A 18 -0.23 0.45 1.02
CA VAL A 18 0.93 1.33 0.84
C VAL A 18 0.57 2.49 -0.08
N TYR A 19 -0.11 2.24 -1.20
CA TYR A 19 -0.59 3.30 -2.10
C TYR A 19 -1.51 4.31 -1.38
N ARG A 20 -2.46 3.83 -0.57
CA ARG A 20 -3.33 4.71 0.24
C ARG A 20 -2.53 5.49 1.27
N HIS A 21 -1.56 4.84 1.90
CA HIS A 21 -0.67 5.48 2.86
C HIS A 21 0.16 6.58 2.20
N LEU A 22 0.76 6.33 1.03
CA LEU A 22 1.51 7.30 0.24
C LEU A 22 0.66 8.51 -0.13
N GLN A 23 -0.60 8.31 -0.52
CA GLN A 23 -1.50 9.43 -0.83
C GLN A 23 -1.76 10.32 0.40
N ASP A 24 -2.06 9.72 1.56
CA ASP A 24 -2.23 10.47 2.81
C ASP A 24 -0.93 11.21 3.18
N HIS A 25 0.22 10.56 3.00
CA HIS A 25 1.54 11.15 3.27
C HIS A 25 1.86 12.33 2.34
N ILE A 26 1.61 12.20 1.03
CA ILE A 26 1.78 13.28 0.02
C ILE A 26 0.85 14.46 0.29
N SER A 27 -0.36 14.20 0.79
CA SER A 27 -1.34 15.25 1.13
C SER A 27 -0.92 16.09 2.34
N ARG A 28 -0.15 15.50 3.26
CA ARG A 28 0.31 16.13 4.50
C ARG A 28 1.73 16.72 4.41
N LEU A 29 2.46 16.42 3.34
CA LEU A 29 3.79 16.97 3.10
C LEU A 29 3.73 18.50 2.93
N PRO A 30 4.65 19.26 3.57
CA PRO A 30 4.77 20.69 3.36
C PRO A 30 5.04 21.00 1.88
N ALA A 31 4.42 22.06 1.35
CA ALA A 31 4.62 22.46 -0.05
C ALA A 31 6.09 22.82 -0.39
N ALA A 32 6.92 23.10 0.63
CA ALA A 32 8.35 23.36 0.47
C ALA A 32 9.18 22.08 0.24
N ASP A 33 8.66 20.89 0.57
CA ASP A 33 9.39 19.64 0.42
C ASP A 33 9.10 18.97 -0.94
N GLN A 34 9.56 19.67 -1.99
CA GLN A 34 9.43 19.21 -3.37
C GLN A 34 10.21 17.91 -3.60
N ARG A 35 11.33 17.71 -2.90
CA ARG A 35 12.19 16.52 -3.03
C ARG A 35 11.46 15.28 -2.56
N SER A 36 10.87 15.31 -1.37
CA SER A 36 10.09 14.18 -0.85
C SER A 36 8.85 13.92 -1.71
N ARG A 37 8.18 14.97 -2.23
CA ARG A 37 7.03 14.81 -3.13
C ARG A 37 7.39 14.06 -4.41
N THR A 38 8.50 14.40 -5.07
CA THR A 38 8.95 13.69 -6.29
C THR A 38 9.28 12.22 -6.01
N ILE A 39 9.94 11.92 -4.88
CA ILE A 39 10.27 10.54 -4.50
C ILE A 39 8.99 9.73 -4.24
N LEU A 40 8.03 10.29 -3.49
CA LEU A 40 6.78 9.58 -3.19
C LEU A 40 5.88 9.44 -4.41
N GLU A 41 5.89 10.39 -5.35
CA GLU A 41 5.20 10.24 -6.63
C GLU A 41 5.77 9.11 -7.48
N THR A 42 7.09 8.94 -7.45
CA THR A 42 7.78 7.82 -8.12
C THR A 42 7.39 6.49 -7.47
N MET A 43 7.48 6.41 -6.14
CA MET A 43 7.07 5.23 -5.38
C MET A 43 5.59 4.88 -5.60
N LYS A 44 4.70 5.88 -5.66
CA LYS A 44 3.28 5.69 -5.98
C LYS A 44 3.09 4.98 -7.32
N ASN A 45 3.89 5.30 -8.33
CA ASN A 45 3.81 4.70 -9.65
C ASN A 45 4.33 3.24 -9.65
N ASP A 46 5.38 2.96 -8.88
CA ASP A 46 5.94 1.62 -8.73
C ASP A 46 4.94 0.66 -8.05
N GLU A 47 4.30 1.09 -6.96
CA GLU A 47 3.28 0.31 -6.25
C GLU A 47 2.05 0.01 -7.14
N LEU A 48 1.71 0.93 -8.05
CA LEU A 48 0.64 0.72 -9.02
C LEU A 48 1.00 -0.36 -10.04
N GLN A 49 2.26 -0.40 -10.48
CA GLN A 49 2.77 -1.49 -11.33
C GLN A 49 2.80 -2.81 -10.57
N HIS A 50 3.19 -2.81 -9.30
CA HIS A 50 3.19 -4.00 -8.45
C HIS A 50 1.78 -4.59 -8.28
N ALA A 51 0.76 -3.75 -8.03
CA ALA A 51 -0.63 -4.20 -7.96
C ALA A 51 -1.12 -4.85 -9.26
N VAL A 52 -0.76 -4.27 -10.42
CA VAL A 52 -1.06 -4.84 -11.75
C VAL A 52 -0.32 -6.16 -11.96
N ASN A 53 0.94 -6.26 -11.54
CA ASN A 53 1.73 -7.48 -11.65
C ASN A 53 1.18 -8.60 -10.76
N ALA A 54 0.72 -8.28 -9.56
CA ALA A 54 0.06 -9.23 -8.67
C ALA A 54 -1.25 -9.76 -9.29
N ASP A 55 -2.05 -8.87 -9.91
CA ASP A 55 -3.28 -9.27 -10.62
C ASP A 55 -2.98 -10.21 -11.80
N LYS A 56 -2.00 -9.86 -12.64
CA LYS A 56 -1.52 -10.68 -13.76
C LYS A 56 -0.94 -12.03 -13.31
N ALA A 57 -0.33 -12.08 -12.13
CA ALA A 57 0.20 -13.31 -11.53
C ALA A 57 -0.90 -14.24 -10.97
N GLY A 58 -2.18 -13.81 -10.98
CA GLY A 58 -3.30 -14.60 -10.49
C GLY A 58 -3.60 -14.43 -9.00
N ALA A 59 -3.28 -13.25 -8.44
CA ALA A 59 -3.69 -12.87 -7.10
C ALA A 59 -5.22 -13.02 -6.93
N ALA A 60 -5.64 -13.85 -5.97
CA ALA A 60 -7.03 -13.90 -5.58
C ALA A 60 -7.33 -12.78 -4.56
N PRO A 61 -8.49 -12.11 -4.63
CA PRO A 61 -8.85 -11.14 -3.61
C PRO A 61 -8.91 -11.81 -2.24
N LEU A 62 -8.19 -11.25 -1.27
CA LEU A 62 -8.21 -11.74 0.10
C LEU A 62 -9.63 -11.67 0.70
N PRO A 63 -9.99 -12.60 1.60
CA PRO A 63 -11.20 -12.47 2.39
C PRO A 63 -11.26 -11.15 3.13
N ARG A 64 -12.46 -10.56 3.18
CA ARG A 64 -12.71 -9.25 3.80
C ARG A 64 -12.18 -9.13 5.23
N MET A 65 -12.23 -10.20 6.02
CA MET A 65 -11.70 -10.22 7.40
C MET A 65 -10.19 -9.93 7.46
N ILE A 66 -9.41 -10.53 6.55
CA ILE A 66 -7.94 -10.35 6.49
C ILE A 66 -7.62 -8.93 6.03
N ARG A 67 -8.32 -8.45 5.00
CA ARG A 67 -8.22 -7.07 4.52
C ARG A 67 -8.48 -6.04 5.62
N SER A 68 -9.51 -6.26 6.44
CA SER A 68 -9.82 -5.38 7.58
C SER A 68 -8.73 -5.40 8.66
N ALA A 69 -8.16 -6.57 8.97
CA ALA A 69 -7.06 -6.69 9.92
C ALA A 69 -5.81 -5.92 9.46
N MET A 70 -5.44 -6.09 8.17
CA MET A 70 -4.31 -5.34 7.59
C MET A 70 -4.56 -3.83 7.61
N THR A 71 -5.78 -3.39 7.28
CA THR A 71 -6.15 -1.97 7.36
C THR A 71 -5.99 -1.39 8.76
N ALA A 72 -6.33 -2.16 9.81
CA ALA A 72 -6.14 -1.73 11.19
C ALA A 72 -4.66 -1.57 11.54
N ILE A 73 -3.81 -2.51 11.11
CA ILE A 73 -2.36 -2.46 11.30
C ILE A 73 -1.74 -1.27 10.54
N SER A 74 -2.16 -1.04 9.28
CA SER A 74 -1.73 0.10 8.47
C SER A 74 -2.08 1.42 9.16
N LYS A 75 -3.27 1.54 9.73
CA LYS A 75 -3.68 2.72 10.51
C LYS A 75 -2.78 2.96 11.73
N ILE A 76 -2.39 1.91 12.44
CA ILE A 76 -1.47 2.01 13.58
C ILE A 76 -0.11 2.57 13.11
N MET A 77 0.45 2.03 12.02
CA MET A 77 1.73 2.51 11.45
C MET A 77 1.67 3.99 11.06
N THR A 78 0.63 4.41 10.33
CA THR A 78 0.41 5.84 10.03
C THR A 78 0.35 6.67 11.29
N PHE A 79 -0.41 6.24 12.29
CA PHE A 79 -0.63 7.02 13.50
C PHE A 79 0.65 7.19 14.31
N THR A 80 1.49 6.16 14.40
CA THR A 80 2.81 6.26 15.04
C THR A 80 3.77 7.17 14.31
N ALA A 81 3.76 7.18 12.96
CA ALA A 81 4.64 8.05 12.17
C ALA A 81 4.34 9.55 12.36
N TYR A 82 3.11 9.91 12.75
CA TYR A 82 2.73 11.31 13.04
C TYR A 82 2.93 11.73 14.49
N ARG A 83 3.24 10.79 15.40
CA ARG A 83 3.27 11.05 16.84
C ARG A 83 4.66 10.91 17.47
N VAL A 84 5.68 10.66 16.66
CA VAL A 84 7.11 10.65 17.02
C VAL A 84 7.83 11.75 16.26
#